data_AF-A0A9X3N087-F1
#
_entry.id   AF-A0A9X3N087-F1
#
_cell.length_a   1.000
_cell.length_b   1.000
_cell.length_c   1.000
_cell.angle_alpha   90.00
_cell.angle_beta   90.00
_cell.angle_gamma   90.00
#
_symmetry.space_group_name_H-M   'P 1'
#
loop_
_entity.id
_entity.type
_entity.pdbx_description
1 polymer ?
#
loop_
_entity_poly.entity_id
_entity_poly.type
_entity_poly.pdbx_seq_one_letter_code
_entity_poly.pdbx_strand_id
1 'polypeptide(L)'
;MDEHDLQLRRALLEAFAAGAPLPEADYRSLAAQHVVALDDDGRVLMAHPFANHTAGARVDCGGRTWWGNCAWDAFGIVAALGLQDATITAQGVTLPRDGDAVFGVLVPASHWWDDIAFT
;
A
#
# COMPACT_ATOMS: atom_id res chain seq x y z
N MET A 1 -7.05 -15.59 11.29
CA MET A 1 -7.33 -14.24 11.76
C MET A 1 -8.39 -14.31 12.84
N ASP A 2 -8.06 -13.88 14.04
CA ASP A 2 -9.01 -13.76 15.15
C ASP A 2 -9.63 -12.35 15.19
N GLU A 3 -10.47 -12.08 16.21
CA GLU A 3 -11.11 -10.78 16.38
C GLU A 3 -10.10 -9.66 16.65
N HIS A 4 -9.00 -9.97 17.34
CA HIS A 4 -7.96 -8.99 17.64
C HIS A 4 -7.24 -8.55 16.36
N ASP A 5 -6.84 -9.52 15.53
CA ASP A 5 -6.23 -9.26 14.23
C ASP A 5 -7.16 -8.43 13.31
N LEU A 6 -8.46 -8.74 13.29
CA LEU A 6 -9.44 -8.02 12.49
C LEU A 6 -9.54 -6.55 12.91
N GLN A 7 -9.58 -6.29 14.23
CA GLN A 7 -9.61 -4.94 14.77
C GLN A 7 -8.31 -4.18 14.48
N LEU A 8 -7.16 -4.83 14.65
CA LEU A 8 -5.86 -4.22 14.36
C LEU A 8 -5.71 -3.89 12.87
N ARG A 9 -6.08 -4.83 11.98
CA ARG A 9 -6.09 -4.61 10.53
C ARG A 9 -6.96 -3.41 10.16
N ARG A 10 -8.17 -3.32 10.75
CA ARG A 10 -9.07 -2.20 10.50
C ARG A 10 -8.46 -0.88 10.94
N ALA A 11 -7.95 -0.80 12.17
CA ALA A 11 -7.34 0.41 12.72
C ALA A 11 -6.12 0.85 11.89
N LEU A 12 -5.31 -0.10 11.42
CA LEU A 12 -4.17 0.15 10.55
C LEU A 12 -4.60 0.78 9.22
N LEU A 13 -5.60 0.21 8.54
CA LEU A 13 -6.09 0.73 7.26
C LEU A 13 -6.78 2.10 7.40
N GLU A 14 -7.53 2.30 8.49
CA GLU A 14 -8.14 3.61 8.80
C GLU A 14 -7.07 4.68 9.06
N ALA A 15 -5.97 4.33 9.75
CA ALA A 15 -4.84 5.24 9.97
C ALA A 15 -4.17 5.65 8.65
N PHE A 16 -3.89 4.69 7.76
CA PHE A 16 -3.36 4.99 6.42
C PHE A 16 -4.30 5.89 5.61
N ALA A 17 -5.59 5.57 5.58
CA ALA A 17 -6.60 6.35 4.86
C ALA A 17 -6.64 7.81 5.37
N ALA A 18 -6.59 7.99 6.68
CA ALA A 18 -6.62 9.30 7.32
C ALA A 18 -5.27 10.05 7.30
N GLY A 19 -4.17 9.40 6.92
CA GLY A 19 -2.81 9.93 7.07
C GLY A 19 -2.42 10.16 8.53
N ALA A 20 -2.93 9.32 9.43
CA ALA A 20 -2.64 9.35 10.86
C ALA A 20 -1.46 8.42 11.21
N PRO A 21 -0.80 8.61 12.36
CA PRO A 21 0.19 7.65 12.85
C PRO A 21 -0.39 6.23 12.94
N LEU A 22 0.41 5.24 12.55
CA LEU A 22 -0.01 3.83 12.65
C LEU A 22 -0.12 3.42 14.13
N PRO A 23 -1.04 2.52 14.49
CA PRO A 23 -1.13 2.00 15.86
C PRO A 23 0.20 1.35 16.31
N GLU A 24 0.63 1.64 17.53
CA GLU A 24 1.72 0.89 18.15
C GLU A 24 1.20 -0.48 18.60
N ALA A 25 1.55 -1.54 17.87
CA ALA A 25 1.06 -2.90 18.09
C ALA A 25 2.05 -3.96 17.57
N ASP A 26 1.84 -5.22 17.96
CA ASP A 26 2.53 -6.36 17.35
C ASP A 26 1.82 -6.79 16.07
N TYR A 27 2.48 -6.61 14.93
CA TYR A 27 1.94 -6.94 13.61
C TYR A 27 2.34 -8.34 13.11
N ARG A 28 3.09 -9.13 13.89
CA ARG A 28 3.61 -10.45 13.43
C ARG A 28 2.52 -11.42 13.02
N SER A 29 1.39 -11.43 13.73
CA SER A 29 0.24 -12.29 13.37
C SER A 29 -0.33 -11.92 12.01
N LEU A 30 -0.50 -10.62 11.73
CA LEU A 30 -0.95 -10.12 10.43
C LEU A 30 0.08 -10.37 9.32
N ALA A 31 1.38 -10.29 9.64
CA ALA A 31 2.45 -10.60 8.70
C ALA A 31 2.48 -12.09 8.31
N ALA A 32 2.34 -12.99 9.28
CA ALA A 32 2.25 -14.44 9.01
C ALA A 32 1.03 -14.82 8.15
N GLN A 33 0.04 -13.94 8.07
CA GLN A 33 -1.17 -14.10 7.25
C GLN A 33 -1.13 -13.32 5.93
N HIS A 34 0.03 -12.76 5.57
CA HIS A 34 0.19 -11.97 4.35
C HIS A 34 -0.80 -10.79 4.26
N VAL A 35 -1.08 -10.15 5.39
CA VAL A 35 -1.90 -8.93 5.47
C VAL A 35 -1.02 -7.68 5.49
N VAL A 36 0.15 -7.79 6.12
CA VAL A 36 1.14 -6.72 6.32
C VAL A 36 2.51 -7.28 5.99
N ALA A 37 3.41 -6.47 5.44
CA ALA A 37 4.85 -6.79 5.44
C ALA A 37 5.59 -5.89 6.41
N LEU A 38 6.60 -6.46 7.05
CA LEU A 38 7.41 -5.81 8.06
C LEU A 38 8.84 -5.59 7.55
N ASP A 39 9.49 -4.54 8.02
CA ASP A 39 10.94 -4.36 7.84
C ASP A 39 11.75 -5.23 8.82
N ASP A 40 13.08 -5.18 8.71
CA ASP A 40 14.00 -5.93 9.58
C ASP A 40 13.88 -5.57 11.08
N ASP A 41 13.35 -4.37 11.38
CA ASP A 41 13.08 -3.89 12.74
C ASP A 41 11.67 -4.32 13.24
N GLY A 42 10.89 -5.02 12.41
CA GLY A 42 9.53 -5.45 12.73
C GLY A 42 8.48 -4.34 12.62
N ARG A 43 8.80 -3.21 11.98
CA ARG A 43 7.86 -2.12 11.72
C ARG A 43 7.08 -2.40 10.45
N VAL A 44 5.86 -1.86 10.36
CA VAL A 44 5.04 -1.94 9.14
C VAL A 44 5.78 -1.27 7.99
N LEU A 45 6.15 -2.05 6.97
CA LEU A 45 6.66 -1.57 5.70
C LEU A 45 5.49 -1.24 4.77
N MET A 46 4.51 -2.13 4.68
CA MET A 46 3.29 -1.93 3.90
C MET A 46 2.12 -2.75 4.45
N ALA A 47 0.91 -2.27 4.20
CA ALA A 47 -0.34 -3.02 4.36
C ALA A 47 -1.21 -2.74 3.12
N HIS A 48 -1.30 -3.71 2.21
CA HIS A 48 -1.91 -3.49 0.89
C HIS A 48 -3.29 -2.80 1.00
N PRO A 49 -3.52 -1.69 0.26
CA PRO A 49 -2.67 -1.14 -0.80
C PRO A 49 -1.69 -0.03 -0.37
N PHE A 50 -1.50 0.21 0.93
CA PHE A 50 -0.70 1.33 1.44
C PHE A 50 0.73 0.93 1.80
N ALA A 51 1.69 1.80 1.50
CA ALA A 51 3.07 1.72 1.94
C ALA A 51 3.35 2.73 3.06
N ASN A 52 4.22 2.37 3.98
CA ASN A 52 4.73 3.23 5.05
C ASN A 52 6.05 3.92 4.68
N HIS A 53 6.35 4.01 3.38
CA HIS A 53 7.53 4.65 2.83
C HIS A 53 7.19 5.42 1.55
N THR A 54 8.12 6.26 1.08
CA THR A 54 7.91 7.13 -0.09
C THR A 54 8.66 6.68 -1.34
N ALA A 55 9.29 5.50 -1.30
CA ALA A 55 10.05 4.96 -2.44
C ALA A 55 9.19 4.32 -3.56
N GLY A 56 7.88 4.18 -3.36
CA GLY A 56 6.98 3.49 -4.29
C GLY A 56 6.12 4.43 -5.13
N ALA A 57 4.91 3.98 -5.47
CA ALA A 57 3.96 4.79 -6.22
C ALA A 57 3.29 5.83 -5.32
N ARG A 58 3.15 7.06 -5.85
CA ARG A 58 2.54 8.20 -5.19
C ARG A 58 1.12 8.42 -5.71
N VAL A 59 0.17 8.67 -4.82
CA VAL A 59 -1.20 9.08 -5.15
C VAL A 59 -1.48 10.43 -4.52
N ASP A 60 -1.84 11.43 -5.32
CA ASP A 60 -2.24 12.75 -4.85
C ASP A 60 -3.71 13.01 -5.19
N CYS A 61 -4.51 13.42 -4.20
CA CYS A 61 -5.91 13.80 -4.39
C CYS A 61 -6.38 14.72 -3.26
N GLY A 62 -7.12 15.79 -3.58
CA GLY A 62 -7.75 16.65 -2.58
C GLY A 62 -6.78 17.27 -1.57
N GLY A 63 -5.54 17.57 -1.98
CA GLY A 63 -4.50 18.13 -1.12
C GLY A 63 -3.83 17.13 -0.18
N ARG A 64 -4.08 15.83 -0.35
CA ARG A 64 -3.45 14.73 0.40
C ARG A 64 -2.63 13.85 -0.52
N THR A 65 -1.65 13.19 0.08
CA THR A 65 -0.77 12.24 -0.59
C THR A 65 -0.76 10.91 0.15
N TRP A 66 -0.86 9.82 -0.60
CA TRP A 66 -0.70 8.45 -0.13
C TRP A 66 0.39 7.76 -0.95
N TRP A 67 0.89 6.66 -0.42
CA TRP A 67 1.94 5.87 -1.05
C TRP A 67 1.54 4.39 -1.09
N GLY A 68 1.86 3.72 -2.18
CA GLY A 68 1.76 2.26 -2.35
C GLY A 68 3.13 1.69 -2.73
N ASN A 69 3.34 0.37 -2.63
CA ASN A 69 4.64 -0.22 -2.99
C ASN A 69 4.91 -0.08 -4.49
N CYS A 70 3.89 -0.35 -5.30
CA CYS A 70 4.00 -0.35 -6.76
C CYS A 70 2.84 0.39 -7.42
N ALA A 71 2.85 0.48 -8.76
CA ALA A 71 1.81 1.17 -9.50
C ALA A 71 0.42 0.51 -9.31
N TRP A 72 0.35 -0.81 -9.14
CA TRP A 72 -0.90 -1.52 -8.85
C TRP A 72 -1.54 -1.08 -7.54
N ASP A 73 -0.74 -0.93 -6.49
CA ASP A 73 -1.20 -0.45 -5.20
C ASP A 73 -1.78 0.96 -5.28
N ALA A 74 -1.17 1.85 -6.07
CA ALA A 74 -1.72 3.20 -6.28
C ALA A 74 -3.16 3.17 -6.85
N PHE A 75 -3.44 2.27 -7.80
CA PHE A 75 -4.81 2.06 -8.27
C PHE A 75 -5.72 1.50 -7.18
N GLY A 76 -5.19 0.57 -6.37
CA GLY A 76 -5.88 0.04 -5.18
C GLY A 76 -6.26 1.13 -4.18
N ILE A 77 -5.37 2.09 -3.89
CA ILE A 77 -5.64 3.23 -3.01
C ILE A 77 -6.76 4.10 -3.58
N VAL A 78 -6.67 4.48 -4.87
CA VAL A 78 -7.69 5.29 -5.54
C VAL A 78 -9.07 4.63 -5.43
N ALA A 79 -9.14 3.33 -5.71
CA ALA A 79 -10.37 2.56 -5.63
C ALA A 79 -10.89 2.44 -4.18
N ALA A 80 -10.02 2.09 -3.22
CA ALA A 80 -10.40 1.88 -1.83
C ALA A 80 -10.91 3.16 -1.14
N LEU A 81 -10.35 4.31 -1.50
CA LEU A 81 -10.72 5.60 -0.92
C LEU A 81 -11.74 6.37 -1.76
N GLY A 82 -12.15 5.85 -2.92
CA GLY A 82 -13.10 6.51 -3.82
C GLY A 82 -12.62 7.87 -4.34
N LEU A 83 -11.30 8.03 -4.51
CA LEU A 83 -10.68 9.31 -4.87
C LEU A 83 -11.10 9.73 -6.28
N GLN A 84 -11.63 10.95 -6.41
CA GLN A 84 -11.96 11.57 -7.68
C GLN A 84 -10.82 12.49 -8.11
N ASP A 85 -10.51 12.52 -9.41
CA ASP A 85 -9.45 13.36 -9.98
C ASP A 85 -8.05 13.13 -9.36
N ALA A 86 -7.78 11.89 -8.94
CA ALA A 86 -6.49 11.52 -8.38
C ALA A 86 -5.37 11.52 -9.43
N THR A 87 -4.18 11.99 -9.05
CA THR A 87 -2.96 11.85 -9.84
C THR A 87 -2.11 10.71 -9.28
N ILE A 88 -1.74 9.76 -10.14
CA ILE A 88 -0.83 8.67 -9.78
C ILE A 88 0.52 8.94 -10.42
N THR A 89 1.61 8.84 -9.65
CA THR A 89 2.98 8.88 -10.18
C THR A 89 3.76 7.65 -9.75
N ALA A 90 4.32 6.92 -10.71
CA ALA A 90 5.15 5.74 -10.44
C ALA A 90 6.19 5.57 -11.57
N GLN A 91 7.46 5.36 -11.22
CA GLN A 91 8.54 5.05 -12.19
C GLN A 91 8.61 5.99 -13.40
N GLY A 92 8.37 7.30 -13.19
CA GLY A 92 8.38 8.31 -14.25
C GLY A 92 7.09 8.44 -15.08
N VAL A 93 6.11 7.57 -14.86
CA VAL A 93 4.75 7.66 -15.43
C VAL A 93 3.87 8.50 -14.52
N THR A 94 3.05 9.38 -15.10
CA THR A 94 2.04 10.17 -14.41
C THR A 94 0.68 9.98 -15.06
N LEU A 95 -0.29 9.45 -14.33
CA LEU A 95 -1.67 9.32 -14.81
C LEU A 95 -2.54 10.45 -14.25
N PRO A 96 -3.48 11.00 -15.06
CA PRO A 96 -3.89 10.54 -16.39
C PRO A 96 -3.05 11.09 -17.58
N ARG A 97 -1.97 11.84 -17.34
CA ARG A 97 -1.14 12.47 -18.41
C ARG A 97 -0.58 11.45 -19.42
N ASP A 98 -0.09 10.32 -18.94
CA ASP A 98 0.52 9.24 -19.74
C ASP A 98 -0.49 8.10 -19.98
N GLY A 99 -1.60 8.39 -20.66
CA GLY A 99 -2.77 7.50 -20.75
C GLY A 99 -2.55 6.11 -21.39
N ASP A 100 -1.47 5.92 -22.16
CA ASP A 100 -1.14 4.64 -22.82
C ASP A 100 -0.11 3.82 -22.02
N ALA A 101 0.13 4.16 -20.74
CA ALA A 101 1.06 3.43 -19.89
C ALA A 101 0.62 1.99 -19.63
N VAL A 102 1.61 1.11 -19.44
CA VAL A 102 1.40 -0.31 -19.13
C VAL A 102 1.95 -0.66 -17.75
N PHE A 103 1.28 -1.56 -17.04
CA PHE A 103 1.77 -2.15 -15.79
C PHE A 103 2.37 -3.52 -16.07
N GLY A 104 3.65 -3.68 -15.77
CA GLY A 104 4.35 -4.96 -15.90
C GLY A 104 4.33 -5.72 -14.58
N VAL A 105 3.88 -6.98 -14.62
CA VAL A 105 3.98 -7.92 -13.50
C VAL A 105 5.14 -8.87 -13.79
N LEU A 106 6.26 -8.66 -13.11
CA LEU A 106 7.50 -9.41 -13.37
C LEU A 106 7.60 -10.67 -12.50
N VAL A 107 7.10 -10.61 -11.27
CA VAL A 107 7.09 -11.72 -10.33
C VAL A 107 5.75 -12.45 -10.41
N PRO A 108 5.72 -13.79 -10.54
CA PRO A 108 4.46 -14.53 -10.48
C PRO A 108 3.76 -14.32 -9.12
N ALA A 109 2.45 -14.17 -9.11
CA ALA A 109 1.70 -13.79 -7.91
C ALA A 109 1.89 -14.73 -6.71
N SER A 110 2.18 -16.01 -6.94
CA SER A 110 2.48 -16.99 -5.89
C SER A 110 3.79 -16.70 -5.13
N HIS A 111 4.66 -15.86 -5.69
CA HIS A 111 5.97 -15.49 -5.14
C HIS A 111 6.04 -14.06 -4.62
N TRP A 112 4.94 -13.31 -4.68
CA TRP A 112 4.94 -11.91 -4.23
C TRP A 112 5.32 -11.74 -2.77
N TRP A 113 4.97 -12.69 -1.91
CA TRP A 113 5.29 -12.64 -0.49
C TRP A 113 6.70 -13.14 -0.14
N ASP A 114 7.46 -13.64 -1.13
CA ASP A 114 8.88 -13.95 -0.93
C ASP A 114 9.68 -12.65 -0.70
N ASP A 115 9.32 -11.57 -1.41
CA ASP A 115 9.78 -10.20 -1.17
C ASP A 115 8.78 -9.20 -1.79
N ILE A 116 7.77 -8.78 -1.01
CA ILE A 116 6.69 -7.91 -1.51
C ILE A 116 7.17 -6.49 -1.82
N ALA A 117 8.32 -6.08 -1.26
CA ALA A 117 8.95 -4.81 -1.60
C ALA A 117 9.55 -4.84 -3.02
N PHE A 118 9.83 -6.03 -3.54
CA PHE A 118 10.38 -6.27 -4.86
C PHE A 118 9.35 -6.95 -5.80
N THR A 119 8.13 -6.39 -5.89
CA THR A 119 7.08 -6.89 -6.80
C THR A 119 6.70 -5.94 -7.93
#